data_AF-F7FPX8-F1
#
_entry.id   AF-F7FPX8-F1
#
_cell.length_a   1.000
_cell.length_b   1.000
_cell.length_c   1.000
_cell.angle_alpha   90.00
_cell.angle_beta   90.00
_cell.angle_gamma   90.00
#
_symmetry.space_group_name_H-M   'P 1'
#
loop_
_entity.id
_entity.type
_entity.pdbx_description
1 polymer ?
#
loop_
_entity_poly.entity_id
_entity_poly.type
_entity_poly.pdbx_seq_one_letter_code
_entity_poly.pdbx_strand_id
1 'polypeptide(L)'
;MLSFFHRTLGNLSMGKHEEKERLREAQHTATLIPAAGDSKSIITCWVSLLDGTDVSADLPKKAKGQELFDQIMYHLDLIESGYFYLRFMESAQLA
;
A
#
# COMPACT_ATOMS: atom_id res chain seq x y z
N MET A 1 -51.89 -4.97 20.64
CA MET A 1 -51.32 -5.16 19.30
C MET A 1 -50.42 -3.96 19.01
N LEU A 2 -49.16 -4.02 19.45
CA LEU A 2 -48.15 -3.00 19.15
C LEU A 2 -46.87 -3.72 18.71
N SER A 3 -46.61 -3.66 17.41
CA SER A 3 -45.33 -4.03 16.81
C SER A 3 -44.65 -2.73 16.42
N PHE A 4 -43.60 -2.33 17.14
CA PHE A 4 -42.76 -1.20 16.76
C PHE A 4 -41.34 -1.70 16.46
N PHE A 5 -41.08 -1.69 15.16
CA PHE A 5 -39.83 -1.58 14.42
C PHE A 5 -38.48 -1.64 15.14
N HIS A 6 -37.65 -2.52 14.57
CA HIS A 6 -36.19 -2.58 14.56
C HIS A 6 -35.48 -1.24 14.75
N ARG A 7 -34.46 -1.24 15.62
CA ARG A 7 -33.29 -0.37 15.49
C ARG A 7 -32.05 -1.16 15.88
N THR A 8 -31.55 -1.93 14.93
CA THR A 8 -30.20 -2.48 14.98
C THR A 8 -29.23 -1.31 15.03
N LEU A 9 -28.50 -1.19 16.15
CA LEU A 9 -27.35 -0.31 16.26
C LEU A 9 -26.30 -0.80 15.27
N GLY A 10 -26.25 -0.16 14.11
CA GLY A 10 -25.28 -0.43 13.07
C GLY A 10 -23.87 -0.12 13.57
N ASN A 11 -22.99 -1.11 13.43
CA ASN A 11 -21.56 -0.99 13.64
C ASN A 11 -20.99 0.12 12.75
N LEU A 12 -20.67 1.26 13.36
CA LEU A 12 -20.04 2.42 12.71
C LEU A 12 -18.52 2.50 13.00
N SER A 13 -17.85 1.36 13.19
CA SER A 13 -16.42 1.32 13.54
C SER A 13 -15.48 0.94 12.38
N MET A 14 -15.98 0.42 11.25
CA MET A 14 -15.13 0.01 10.12
C MET A 14 -14.73 1.16 9.18
N GLY A 15 -15.51 2.25 9.12
CA GLY A 15 -15.24 3.34 8.18
C GLY A 15 -14.02 4.20 8.52
N LYS A 16 -13.55 4.21 9.77
CA LYS A 16 -12.43 5.08 10.18
C LYS A 16 -11.06 4.60 9.70
N HIS A 17 -10.88 3.30 9.49
CA HIS A 17 -9.58 2.76 9.09
C HIS A 17 -9.38 2.93 7.57
N GLU A 18 -10.41 2.62 6.79
CA GLU A 18 -10.44 2.82 5.35
C GLU A 18 -10.36 4.31 4.97
N GLU A 19 -11.00 5.20 5.73
CA GLU A 19 -10.91 6.65 5.50
C GLU A 19 -9.50 7.18 5.81
N LYS A 20 -8.81 6.62 6.82
CA LYS A 20 -7.42 6.98 7.14
C LYS A 20 -6.43 6.47 6.10
N GLU A 21 -6.69 5.29 5.51
CA GLU A 21 -5.94 4.78 4.35
C GLU A 21 -6.18 5.65 3.13
N ARG A 22 -7.43 6.00 2.81
CA ARG A 22 -7.74 6.88 1.67
C ARG A 22 -7.17 8.29 1.82
N LEU A 23 -7.11 8.83 3.04
CA LEU A 23 -6.45 10.11 3.31
C LEU A 23 -4.93 10.02 3.12
N ARG A 24 -4.29 8.89 3.45
CA ARG A 24 -2.88 8.63 3.17
C ARG A 24 -2.63 8.50 1.65
N GLU A 25 -3.50 7.76 0.96
CA GLU A 25 -3.46 7.59 -0.51
C GLU A 25 -3.67 8.92 -1.25
N ALA A 26 -4.53 9.80 -0.73
CA ALA A 26 -4.83 11.10 -1.34
C ALA A 26 -3.75 12.16 -1.10
N GLN A 27 -2.84 11.94 -0.15
CA GLN A 27 -1.79 12.91 0.21
C GLN A 27 -0.46 12.71 -0.52
N HIS A 28 -0.22 11.57 -1.14
CA HIS A 28 1.03 11.32 -1.86
C HIS A 28 0.84 11.39 -3.38
N THR A 29 1.48 12.36 -4.02
CA THR A 29 1.86 12.30 -5.43
C THR A 29 2.90 11.20 -5.61
N ALA A 30 2.50 9.95 -5.44
CA ALA A 30 3.37 8.80 -5.59
C ALA A 30 3.46 8.39 -7.06
N THR A 31 4.68 8.17 -7.53
CA THR A 31 4.89 7.55 -8.84
C THR A 31 4.41 6.10 -8.76
N LEU A 32 3.43 5.75 -9.60
CA LEU A 32 2.84 4.41 -9.65
C LEU A 32 3.61 3.52 -10.62
N ILE A 33 4.10 2.37 -10.15
CA ILE A 33 4.73 1.34 -10.97
C ILE A 33 3.71 0.21 -11.23
N PRO A 34 3.17 0.10 -12.46
CA PRO A 34 2.20 -0.93 -12.80
C PRO A 34 2.91 -2.25 -13.11
N ALA A 35 3.15 -3.02 -12.06
CA ALA A 35 3.93 -4.25 -12.10
C ALA A 35 3.08 -5.53 -12.01
N ALA A 36 1.77 -5.36 -11.91
CA ALA A 36 0.82 -6.43 -11.66
C ALA A 36 0.52 -7.30 -12.90
N GLY A 37 0.82 -6.82 -14.10
CA GLY A 37 0.45 -7.49 -15.35
C GLY A 37 -1.04 -7.87 -15.38
N ASP A 38 -1.35 -9.09 -15.82
CA ASP A 38 -2.71 -9.63 -15.91
C ASP A 38 -3.19 -10.34 -14.63
N SER A 39 -2.54 -10.11 -13.50
CA SER A 39 -2.84 -10.87 -12.28
C SER A 39 -4.19 -10.49 -11.65
N LYS A 40 -5.00 -11.50 -11.31
CA LYS A 40 -6.34 -11.30 -10.73
C LYS A 40 -6.32 -10.82 -9.27
N SER A 41 -5.18 -10.97 -8.59
CA SER A 41 -5.00 -10.61 -7.18
C SER A 41 -3.78 -9.74 -7.04
N ILE A 42 -4.01 -8.44 -6.86
CA ILE A 42 -2.99 -7.40 -6.82
C ILE A 42 -2.92 -6.86 -5.40
N ILE A 43 -1.72 -6.47 -4.98
CA ILE A 43 -1.45 -5.71 -3.76
C ILE A 43 -0.68 -4.44 -4.17
N THR A 44 -0.99 -3.32 -3.54
CA THR A 44 -0.25 -2.07 -3.71
C THR A 44 0.77 -1.95 -2.59
N CYS A 45 2.05 -1.91 -2.94
CA CYS A 45 3.16 -1.74 -2.03
C CYS A 45 3.61 -0.29 -2.03
N TRP A 46 3.63 0.33 -0.85
CA TRP A 46 4.15 1.68 -0.65
C TRP A 46 5.59 1.61 -0.17
N VAL A 47 6.49 2.29 -0.87
CA VAL A 47 7.93 2.28 -0.59
C VAL A 47 8.38 3.72 -0.39
N SER A 48 8.91 4.01 0.80
CA SER A 48 9.55 5.30 1.08
C SER A 48 11.02 5.24 0.70
N LEU A 49 11.45 6.18 -0.14
CA LEU A 49 12.80 6.28 -0.65
C LEU A 49 13.67 7.18 0.24
N LEU A 50 14.99 7.11 0.03
CA LEU A 50 15.98 7.83 0.84
C LEU A 50 15.95 9.35 0.65
N ASP A 51 15.33 9.83 -0.41
CA ASP A 51 15.14 11.26 -0.71
C ASP A 51 13.85 11.84 -0.11
N GLY A 52 13.07 11.01 0.60
CA GLY A 52 11.80 11.39 1.20
C GLY A 52 10.61 11.36 0.24
N THR A 53 10.79 10.87 -0.99
CA THR A 53 9.68 10.58 -1.89
C THR A 53 9.10 9.19 -1.59
N ASP A 54 7.81 9.00 -1.85
CA ASP A 54 7.22 7.66 -1.82
C ASP A 54 6.83 7.22 -3.22
N VAL A 55 7.04 5.93 -3.47
CA VAL A 55 6.70 5.24 -4.70
C VAL A 55 5.72 4.13 -4.37
N SER A 56 4.69 3.98 -5.20
CA SER A 56 3.70 2.93 -5.08
C SER A 56 3.89 1.93 -6.22
N ALA A 57 3.88 0.65 -5.91
CA ALA A 57 4.04 -0.41 -6.90
C ALA A 57 2.93 -1.45 -6.75
N ASP A 58 2.25 -1.77 -7.84
CA ASP A 58 1.22 -2.79 -7.86
C ASP A 58 1.84 -4.13 -8.23
N LEU A 59 1.80 -5.11 -7.33
CA LEU A 59 2.36 -6.43 -7.55
C LEU A 59 1.32 -7.53 -7.36
N PRO A 60 1.50 -8.70 -8.00
CA PRO A 60 0.71 -9.87 -7.68
C PRO A 60 0.85 -10.22 -6.19
N LYS A 61 -0.23 -10.63 -5.53
CA LYS A 61 -0.24 -10.99 -4.08
C LYS A 61 0.78 -12.07 -3.68
N LYS A 62 1.20 -12.90 -4.63
CA LYS A 62 2.18 -13.99 -4.43
C LYS A 62 3.59 -13.63 -4.90
N ALA A 63 3.80 -12.41 -5.38
CA ALA A 63 5.11 -11.94 -5.80
C ALA A 63 6.07 -11.94 -4.62
N LYS A 64 7.35 -12.20 -4.90
CA LYS A 64 8.40 -12.10 -3.88
C LYS A 64 8.76 -10.62 -3.67
N GLY A 65 9.21 -10.28 -2.46
CA GLY A 65 9.73 -8.94 -2.17
C GLY A 65 10.91 -8.54 -3.06
N GLN A 66 11.64 -9.51 -3.61
CA GLN A 66 12.68 -9.27 -4.62
C GLN A 66 12.10 -8.63 -5.89
N GLU A 67 10.93 -9.04 -6.36
CA GLU A 67 10.31 -8.48 -7.57
C GLU A 67 9.96 -7.00 -7.37
N LEU A 68 9.47 -6.65 -6.18
CA LEU A 68 9.25 -5.25 -5.79
C LEU A 68 10.57 -4.47 -5.78
N PHE A 69 11.63 -5.03 -5.18
CA PHE A 69 12.93 -4.38 -5.15
C PHE A 69 13.49 -4.16 -6.56
N ASP A 70 13.46 -5.17 -7.41
CA ASP A 70 13.97 -5.10 -8.79
C ASP A 70 13.24 -4.02 -9.60
N GLN A 71 11.92 -3.89 -9.41
CA GLN A 71 11.11 -2.85 -10.06
C GLN A 71 11.46 -1.44 -9.59
N ILE A 72 11.68 -1.26 -8.28
CA ILE A 72 12.11 0.02 -7.73
C ILE A 72 13.51 0.38 -8.25
N MET A 73 14.44 -0.58 -8.26
CA MET A 73 15.80 -0.35 -8.79
C MET A 73 15.76 0.00 -10.29
N TYR A 74 14.93 -0.68 -11.07
CA TYR A 74 14.72 -0.36 -12.49
C TYR A 74 14.11 1.02 -12.68
N HIS A 75 13.11 1.39 -11.86
CA HIS A 75 12.46 2.70 -11.95
C HIS A 75 13.41 3.86 -11.60
N LEU A 76 14.34 3.63 -10.67
CA LEU A 76 15.34 4.60 -10.23
C LEU A 76 16.62 4.60 -11.08
N ASP A 77 16.73 3.70 -12.07
CA ASP A 77 17.93 3.49 -12.91
C ASP A 77 19.22 3.27 -12.08
N LEU A 78 19.11 2.49 -10.99
CA LEU A 78 20.23 2.23 -10.08
C LEU A 78 21.05 1.02 -10.53
N ILE A 79 22.33 1.27 -10.85
CA ILE A 79 23.28 0.23 -11.30
C ILE A 79 23.77 -0.62 -10.12
N GLU A 80 24.02 -0.02 -8.95
CA GLU A 80 24.62 -0.70 -7.80
C GLU A 80 23.56 -1.21 -6.80
N SER A 81 22.64 -2.04 -7.26
CA SER A 81 21.53 -2.58 -6.44
C SER A 81 22.00 -3.42 -5.23
N GLY A 82 23.23 -3.93 -5.24
CA GLY A 82 23.79 -4.75 -4.15
C GLY A 82 24.03 -3.99 -2.83
N TYR A 83 23.98 -2.66 -2.84
CA TYR A 83 24.14 -1.84 -1.62
C TYR A 83 22.83 -1.49 -0.92
N PHE A 84 21.70 -1.67 -1.62
CA PHE A 84 20.40 -1.25 -1.14
C PHE A 84 19.56 -2.48 -0.77
N TYR A 85 18.62 -2.28 0.14
CA TYR A 85 17.64 -3.29 0.51
C TYR A 85 16.35 -2.62 0.96
N LEU A 86 15.23 -3.34 0.81
CA LEU A 86 13.96 -2.92 1.39
C LEU A 86 13.90 -3.35 2.85
N ARG A 87 13.42 -2.45 3.71
CA ARG A 87 13.06 -2.77 5.09
C ARG A 87 11.55 -2.67 5.23
N PHE A 88 10.96 -3.70 5.83
CA PHE A 88 9.57 -3.63 6.27
C PHE A 88 9.46 -2.75 7.52
N MET A 89 8.55 -1.77 7.48
CA MET A 89 8.19 -0.99 8.66
C MET A 89 6.81 -1.42 9.12
N GLU A 90 6.69 -1.80 10.39
CA GLU A 90 5.40 -2.11 10.98
C GLU A 90 4.64 -0.81 11.27
N SER A 91 3.33 -0.82 11.06
CA SER A 91 2.45 0.35 11.20
C SER A 91 2.53 1.05 12.56
N ALA A 92 2.98 0.35 13.61
CA ALA A 92 3.18 0.87 14.95
C ALA A 92 4.45 1.71 15.13
N GLN A 93 5.42 1.61 14.21
CA GLN A 93 6.69 2.36 14.27
C GLN A 93 6.62 3.75 13.61
N LEU A 94 5.48 4.12 13.02
CA LEU A 94 5.24 5.45 12.43
C LEU A 94 4.49 6.39 13.40
N ALA A 95 4.72 6.24 14.71
CA ALA A 95 4.10 7.03 15.77
C ALA A 95 4.84 8.35 16.04
#